data_AF-A0A9N7V8T1-F1
#
_entry.id   AF-A0A9N7V8T1-F1
#
_cell.length_a   1.000
_cell.length_b   1.000
_cell.length_c   1.000
_cell.angle_alpha   90.00
_cell.angle_beta   90.00
_cell.angle_gamma   90.00
#
_symmetry.space_group_name_H-M   'P 1'
#
loop_
_entity.id
_entity.type
_entity.pdbx_description
1 polymer ?
#
loop_
_entity_poly.entity_id
_entity_poly.type
_entity_poly.pdbx_seq_one_letter_code
_entity_poly.pdbx_strand_id
1 'polypeptide(L)'
;MSAQECTKCAAGSYSLGSGVRFDQWDSMPAGFSSLATSLESGPRGDDGVTCNSSSWVPQGNYLESNRDECTVSLIYAVHLKKQGSVTFEYQYPDNNLLFEFFVSFILFYPFTNGENPVPVFAY
;
A
#
# COMPACT_ATOMS: atom_id res chain seq x y z
N MET A 1 -37.09 -11.21 -4.85
CA MET A 1 -35.86 -10.41 -4.68
C MET A 1 -36.27 -9.10 -4.02
N SER A 2 -35.92 -8.88 -2.75
CA SER A 2 -36.22 -7.59 -2.11
C SER A 2 -35.29 -6.53 -2.68
N ALA A 3 -35.87 -5.46 -3.24
CA ALA A 3 -35.12 -4.27 -3.59
C ALA A 3 -34.59 -3.65 -2.28
N GLN A 4 -33.26 -3.59 -2.14
CA GLN A 4 -32.67 -2.77 -1.09
C GLN A 4 -32.74 -1.31 -1.56
N GLU A 5 -33.48 -0.48 -0.84
CA GLU A 5 -33.52 0.95 -1.11
C GLU A 5 -32.31 1.63 -0.46
N CYS A 6 -31.46 2.25 -1.29
CA CYS A 6 -30.34 3.04 -0.80
C CYS A 6 -30.86 4.34 -0.17
N THR A 7 -30.54 4.57 1.10
CA THR A 7 -30.86 5.82 1.81
C THR A 7 -29.64 6.74 1.88
N LYS A 8 -29.87 8.05 2.01
CA LYS A 8 -28.78 9.01 2.21
C LYS A 8 -28.12 8.76 3.57
N CYS A 9 -26.79 8.80 3.59
CA CYS A 9 -26.01 8.75 4.81
C CYS A 9 -26.33 9.96 5.70
N ALA A 10 -26.29 9.77 7.03
CA ALA A 10 -26.47 10.86 7.98
C ALA A 10 -25.40 11.94 7.80
N ALA A 11 -25.71 13.18 8.17
CA ALA A 11 -24.73 14.27 8.10
C ALA A 11 -23.45 13.90 8.88
N GLY A 12 -22.29 14.05 8.22
CA GLY A 12 -20.99 13.65 8.77
C GLY A 12 -20.60 12.19 8.52
N SER A 13 -21.46 11.39 7.87
CA SER A 13 -21.15 10.01 7.46
C SER A 13 -21.17 9.87 5.94
N TYR A 14 -20.35 8.97 5.42
CA TYR A 14 -20.27 8.64 4.00
C TYR A 14 -20.33 7.13 3.81
N SER A 15 -20.91 6.70 2.69
CA SER A 15 -20.84 5.30 2.27
C SER A 15 -19.66 5.14 1.32
N LEU A 16 -18.78 4.18 1.62
CA LEU A 16 -17.67 3.81 0.73
C LEU A 16 -18.13 2.89 -0.41
N GLY A 17 -19.39 2.42 -0.38
CA GLY A 17 -19.88 1.42 -1.34
C GLY A 17 -19.04 0.14 -1.28
N SER A 18 -18.33 -0.15 -2.37
CA SER A 18 -17.38 -1.27 -2.46
C SER A 18 -15.91 -0.88 -2.21
N GLY A 19 -15.65 0.38 -1.84
CA GLY A 19 -14.33 0.88 -1.53
C GLY A 19 -13.86 0.47 -0.12
N VAL A 20 -12.55 0.54 0.10
CA VAL A 20 -11.93 0.31 1.40
C VAL A 20 -11.17 1.58 1.78
N ARG A 21 -11.32 2.01 3.03
CA ARG A 21 -10.59 3.13 3.63
C ARG A 21 -9.93 2.63 4.90
N PHE A 22 -8.67 3.03 5.10
CA PHE A 22 -7.93 2.81 6.33
C PHE A 22 -7.71 4.16 7.00
N ASP A 23 -8.30 4.35 8.17
CA ASP A 23 -8.20 5.56 9.00
C ASP A 23 -7.77 5.25 10.45
N GLN A 24 -7.67 3.97 10.81
CA GLN A 24 -7.11 3.48 12.06
C GLN A 24 -5.92 2.57 11.78
N TRP A 25 -4.82 2.88 12.44
CA TRP A 25 -3.52 2.22 12.33
C TRP A 25 -3.04 1.82 13.73
N ASP A 26 -3.89 1.16 14.52
CA ASP A 26 -3.49 0.55 15.80
C ASP A 26 -2.61 -0.70 15.57
N SER A 27 -2.80 -1.35 14.42
CA SER A 27 -2.00 -2.47 13.94
C SER A 27 -1.91 -2.41 12.42
N MET A 28 -0.94 -3.12 11.84
CA MET A 28 -0.82 -3.20 10.38
C MET A 28 -2.03 -3.95 9.80
N PRO A 29 -2.89 -3.31 8.98
CA PRO A 29 -4.06 -3.98 8.42
C PRO A 29 -3.67 -5.12 7.47
N ALA A 30 -4.57 -6.08 7.29
CA ALA A 30 -4.35 -7.18 6.37
C ALA A 30 -4.10 -6.69 4.94
N GLY A 31 -3.10 -7.26 4.28
CA GLY A 31 -2.71 -6.91 2.91
C GLY A 31 -1.60 -5.86 2.79
N PHE A 32 -1.24 -5.21 3.90
CA PHE A 32 -0.04 -4.37 3.96
C PHE A 32 1.19 -5.20 4.33
N SER A 33 2.31 -4.90 3.69
CA SER A 33 3.62 -5.43 4.04
C SER A 33 4.67 -4.32 4.04
N SER A 34 5.68 -4.47 4.89
CA SER A 34 6.81 -3.55 4.98
C SER A 34 8.09 -4.28 4.55
N LEU A 35 8.87 -3.67 3.67
CA LEU A 35 10.14 -4.22 3.20
C LEU A 35 11.23 -3.18 3.36
N ALA A 36 12.32 -3.52 4.04
CA ALA A 36 13.47 -2.63 4.18
C ALA A 36 14.66 -3.11 3.34
N THR A 37 15.35 -2.16 2.72
CA THR A 37 16.50 -2.39 1.85
C THR A 37 17.63 -1.44 2.23
N SER A 38 18.86 -1.95 2.32
CA SER A 38 20.06 -1.11 2.48
C SER A 38 20.53 -0.60 1.11
N LEU A 39 20.99 0.65 1.05
CA LEU A 39 21.51 1.23 -0.20
C LEU A 39 22.94 0.74 -0.52
N GLU A 40 23.64 0.15 0.45
CA GLU A 40 25.00 -0.38 0.29
C GLU A 40 25.02 -1.91 0.33
N SER A 41 25.05 -2.52 -0.85
CA SER A 41 25.54 -3.90 -1.03
C SER A 41 26.85 -3.86 -1.81
N GLY A 42 27.87 -3.22 -1.24
CA GLY A 42 29.25 -3.24 -1.74
C GLY A 42 30.03 -4.42 -1.16
N PRO A 43 30.95 -5.06 -1.93
CA PRO A 43 31.68 -6.23 -1.45
C PRO A 43 32.87 -5.78 -0.59
N ARG A 44 32.66 -5.40 0.68
CA ARG A 44 33.74 -5.16 1.64
C ARG A 44 33.24 -5.16 3.09
N GLY A 45 33.62 -6.20 3.83
CA GLY A 45 33.94 -6.15 5.26
C GLY A 45 32.80 -5.96 6.25
N ASP A 46 32.24 -7.10 6.71
CA ASP A 46 31.86 -7.44 8.10
C ASP A 46 31.08 -6.49 9.03
N ASP A 47 30.66 -5.30 8.61
CA ASP A 47 29.73 -4.42 9.36
C ASP A 47 28.70 -3.80 8.39
N GLY A 48 28.11 -4.62 7.52
CA GLY A 48 27.06 -4.18 6.60
C GLY A 48 25.82 -3.75 7.38
N VAL A 49 25.30 -2.55 7.15
CA VAL A 49 24.07 -2.05 7.76
C VAL A 49 22.93 -3.05 7.52
N THR A 50 22.50 -3.74 8.56
CA THR A 50 21.38 -4.68 8.49
C THR A 50 20.08 -3.93 8.75
N CYS A 51 19.28 -3.68 7.70
CA CYS A 51 17.98 -3.01 7.79
C CYS A 51 16.85 -3.90 8.37
N ASN A 52 17.20 -4.96 9.12
CA ASN A 52 16.23 -5.93 9.64
C ASN A 52 15.28 -5.34 10.68
N SER A 53 15.67 -4.24 11.33
CA SER A 53 14.84 -3.52 12.31
C SER A 53 14.03 -2.38 11.70
N SER A 54 14.28 -2.02 10.45
CA SER A 54 13.63 -0.89 9.80
C SER A 54 12.29 -1.34 9.20
N SER A 55 11.20 -0.68 9.56
CA SER A 55 9.85 -1.05 9.13
C SER A 55 8.87 0.12 9.22
N TRP A 56 7.70 -0.05 8.63
CA TRP A 56 6.56 0.84 8.86
C TRP A 56 5.83 0.45 10.14
N VAL A 57 5.78 1.40 11.08
CA VAL A 57 5.22 1.19 12.41
C VAL A 57 3.88 1.93 12.56
N PRO A 58 2.81 1.24 13.02
CA PRO A 58 1.55 1.87 13.37
C PRO A 58 1.66 2.81 14.58
N GLN A 59 1.14 4.04 14.44
CA GLN A 59 1.09 5.07 15.48
C GLN A 59 -0.37 5.42 15.88
N GLY A 60 -1.33 4.52 15.62
CA GLY A 60 -2.75 4.70 15.90
C GLY A 60 -3.48 5.45 14.79
N ASN A 61 -3.03 6.66 14.43
CA ASN A 61 -3.70 7.47 13.40
C ASN A 61 -2.95 7.52 12.06
N TYR A 62 -1.70 7.09 12.03
CA TYR A 62 -0.85 7.10 10.84
C TYR A 62 0.19 5.97 10.93
N LEU A 63 0.87 5.71 9.82
CA LEU A 63 2.06 4.88 9.77
C LEU A 63 3.30 5.78 9.72
N GLU A 64 4.37 5.39 10.41
CA GLU A 64 5.66 6.06 10.36
C GLU A 64 6.76 5.07 9.99
N SER A 65 7.62 5.45 9.05
CA SER A 65 8.83 4.69 8.75
C SER A 65 9.96 5.06 9.69
N ASN A 66 10.92 4.16 9.87
CA ASN A 66 12.20 4.51 10.48
C ASN A 66 12.86 5.69 9.75
N ARG A 67 13.64 6.48 10.49
CA ARG A 67 14.44 7.61 9.98
C ARG A 67 15.93 7.27 10.00
N ASP A 68 16.24 6.01 9.71
CA ASP A 68 17.59 5.49 9.58
C ASP A 68 18.06 5.58 8.12
N GLU A 69 19.25 5.06 7.85
CA GLU A 69 19.87 5.03 6.52
C GLU A 69 19.25 3.96 5.59
N CYS A 70 18.20 3.27 6.04
CA CYS A 70 17.52 2.22 5.30
C CYS A 70 16.32 2.77 4.53
N THR A 71 16.12 2.28 3.31
CA THR A 71 14.89 2.58 2.56
C THR A 71 13.83 1.55 2.93
N VAL A 72 12.68 2.02 3.44
CA VAL A 72 11.58 1.14 3.83
C VAL A 72 10.36 1.37 2.93
N SER A 73 9.97 0.35 2.16
CA SER A 73 8.80 0.36 1.30
C SER A 73 7.57 -0.18 2.03
N LEU A 74 6.45 0.55 1.93
CA LEU A 74 5.13 0.06 2.31
C LEU A 74 4.41 -0.44 1.06
N ILE A 75 3.99 -1.70 1.07
CA ILE A 75 3.38 -2.36 -0.08
C ILE A 75 1.95 -2.72 0.28
N TYR A 76 1.00 -2.35 -0.58
CA TYR A 76 -0.40 -2.73 -0.46
C TYR A 76 -0.93 -3.18 -1.81
N ALA A 77 -1.29 -4.45 -1.91
CA ALA A 77 -1.78 -5.04 -3.16
C ALA A 77 -3.32 -5.08 -3.15
N VAL A 78 -3.94 -4.37 -4.10
CA VAL A 78 -5.40 -4.39 -4.29
C VAL A 78 -5.77 -4.94 -5.64
N HIS A 79 -6.85 -5.73 -5.66
CA HIS A 79 -7.45 -6.20 -6.91
C HIS A 79 -8.74 -5.42 -7.19
N LEU A 80 -8.64 -4.46 -8.11
CA LEU A 80 -9.78 -3.63 -8.51
C LEU A 80 -10.66 -4.38 -9.52
N LYS A 81 -11.86 -4.78 -9.10
CA LYS A 81 -12.86 -5.39 -9.99
C LYS A 81 -13.45 -4.42 -11.02
N LYS A 82 -13.29 -3.11 -10.79
CA LYS A 82 -13.75 -2.01 -11.64
C LYS A 82 -12.72 -0.88 -11.58
N GLN A 83 -12.72 0.00 -12.58
CA GLN A 83 -11.89 1.20 -12.54
C GLN A 83 -12.17 2.00 -11.27
N GLY A 84 -11.11 2.47 -10.63
CA GLY A 84 -11.17 3.23 -9.38
C GLY A 84 -9.86 3.99 -9.18
N SER A 85 -9.77 4.68 -8.05
CA SER A 85 -8.59 5.46 -7.66
C SER A 85 -8.10 5.02 -6.29
N VAL A 86 -6.78 5.09 -6.09
CA VAL A 86 -6.15 4.98 -4.77
C VAL A 86 -5.77 6.39 -4.34
N THR A 87 -6.10 6.75 -3.10
CA THR A 87 -5.78 8.05 -2.52
C THR A 87 -5.18 7.82 -1.14
N PHE A 88 -4.12 8.54 -0.83
CA PHE A 88 -3.45 8.50 0.45
C PHE A 88 -2.96 9.91 0.80
N GLU A 89 -2.83 10.17 2.10
CA GLU A 89 -2.28 11.40 2.64
C GLU A 89 -0.91 11.08 3.23
N TYR A 90 0.07 11.95 3.00
CA TYR A 90 1.42 11.80 3.53
C TYR A 90 1.90 13.14 4.10
N GLN A 91 2.83 13.08 5.05
CA GLN A 91 3.43 14.26 5.66
C GLN A 91 4.95 14.10 5.70
N TYR A 92 5.66 15.19 5.42
CA TYR A 92 7.11 15.26 5.55
C TYR A 92 7.50 16.06 6.78
N PRO A 93 8.27 15.49 7.71
CA PRO A 93 8.84 16.25 8.81
C PRO A 93 10.05 17.11 8.38
N ASP A 94 10.70 16.76 7.26
CA ASP A 94 11.89 17.43 6.73
C ASP A 94 11.87 17.42 5.19
N ASN A 95 12.41 18.47 4.56
CA ASN A 95 12.54 18.60 3.10
C ASN A 95 13.60 17.66 2.51
N ASN A 96 14.48 17.09 3.34
CA ASN A 96 15.50 16.13 2.91
C ASN A 96 15.00 14.69 2.81
N LEU A 97 13.75 14.42 3.20
CA LEU A 97 13.11 13.10 3.06
C LEU A 97 12.48 12.95 1.67
N LEU A 98 12.95 11.96 0.92
CA LEU A 98 12.38 11.59 -0.37
C LEU A 98 11.37 10.44 -0.16
N PHE A 99 10.11 10.66 -0.54
CA PHE A 99 9.12 9.60 -0.64
C PHE A 99 8.80 9.33 -2.09
N GLU A 100 8.88 8.07 -2.48
CA GLU A 100 8.53 7.63 -3.83
C GLU A 100 7.32 6.70 -3.77
N PHE A 101 6.38 6.92 -4.68
CA PHE A 101 5.16 6.11 -4.79
C PHE A 101 5.19 5.34 -6.10
N PHE A 102 5.18 4.02 -6.02
CA PHE A 102 5.03 3.15 -7.17
C PHE A 102 3.62 2.57 -7.22
N VAL A 103 2.90 2.85 -8.30
CA VAL A 103 1.61 2.22 -8.58
C VAL A 103 1.79 1.28 -9.76
N SER A 104 1.75 -0.03 -9.51
CA SER A 104 1.77 -1.05 -10.56
C SER A 104 0.36 -1.59 -10.81
N PHE A 105 -0.07 -1.57 -12.07
CA PHE A 105 -1.34 -2.17 -12.49
C PHE A 105 -1.07 -3.49 -13.21
N ILE A 106 -1.60 -4.58 -12.66
CA ILE A 106 -1.64 -5.88 -13.34
C ILE A 106 -3.03 -6.04 -13.93
N LEU A 107 -3.11 -6.12 -15.27
CA LEU A 107 -4.36 -6.43 -15.96
C LEU A 107 -4.42 -7.94 -16.19
N PHE A 108 -5.42 -8.60 -15.60
CA PHE A 108 -5.76 -9.96 -15.94
C PHE A 108 -6.77 -9.94 -17.08
N TYR A 109 -6.30 -10.17 -18.30
CA TYR A 109 -7.20 -10.39 -19.43
C TYR A 109 -7.76 -11.82 -19.35
N PRO A 110 -9.09 -12.00 -19.33
CA PRO A 110 -9.64 -13.34 -19.49
C PRO A 110 -9.38 -13.78 -20.93
N PHE A 111 -8.45 -14.71 -21.14
CA PHE A 111 -8.41 -15.44 -22.39
C PHE A 111 -9.69 -16.29 -22.47
N THR A 112 -10.58 -15.94 -23.39
CA THR A 112 -11.75 -16.74 -23.73
C THR A 112 -11.25 -18.04 -24.36
N ASN A 113 -10.88 -19.07 -23.58
CA ASN A 113 -10.80 -20.49 -23.95
C ASN A 113 -10.19 -21.37 -22.84
N GLY A 114 -10.70 -21.31 -21.60
CA GLY A 114 -10.45 -22.35 -20.59
C GLY A 114 -9.01 -22.52 -20.06
N GLU A 115 -8.05 -21.70 -20.50
CA GLU A 115 -6.69 -21.66 -19.95
C GLU A 115 -6.60 -20.63 -18.81
N ASN A 116 -5.71 -20.91 -17.85
CA ASN A 116 -5.49 -20.06 -16.68
C ASN A 116 -5.14 -18.62 -17.11
N PRO A 117 -5.69 -17.58 -16.45
CA PRO A 117 -5.42 -16.20 -16.81
C PRO A 117 -3.93 -15.87 -16.62
N VAL A 118 -3.30 -15.32 -17.66
CA VAL A 118 -1.90 -14.92 -17.67
C VAL A 118 -1.80 -13.46 -17.19
N PRO A 119 -0.98 -13.12 -16.17
CA PRO A 119 -0.79 -11.74 -15.76
C PRO A 119 -0.07 -10.95 -16.86
N VAL A 120 -0.64 -9.83 -17.29
CA VAL A 120 0.01 -8.86 -18.17
C VAL A 120 0.37 -7.63 -17.33
N PHE A 121 1.66 -7.32 -17.24
CA PHE A 121 2.15 -6.11 -16.57
C PHE A 121 2.00 -4.93 -17.52
N ALA A 122 1.22 -3.92 -17.12
CA ALA A 122 1.24 -2.61 -17.79
C ALA A 122 2.30 -1.75 -17.08
N TYR A 123 3.34 -1.34 -17.81
CA TYR A 123 4.37 -0.41 -17.36
C TYR A 123 3.91 1.04 -17.52
#